data_AF-A0AAW2I3N8-F1
#
_entry.id   AF-A0AAW2I3N8-F1
#
_cell.length_a   1.000
_cell.length_b   1.000
_cell.length_c   1.000
_cell.angle_alpha   90.00
_cell.angle_beta   90.00
_cell.angle_gamma   90.00
#
_symmetry.space_group_name_H-M   'P 1'
#
loop_
_entity.id
_entity.type
_entity.pdbx_description
1 polymer ?
#
loop_
_entity_poly.entity_id
_entity_poly.type
_entity_poly.pdbx_seq_one_letter_code
_entity_poly.pdbx_strand_id
1 'polypeptide(L)'
;MDYSHIRVGPAGEKGRGLFALAQFQEGDIIFEEEPLVSCQFAWNEDCGYKACDHCMRPLETAEENAKRLSMVSDLNLPHPEQCPVDKAKHVPCQQCQTMYCSTDCRATAWKKYHKTLCLQKAEKDGTHPLEVLKQTWKEMYYPPETSTIMLFARIFAMIHQADDKKSLLDVFEQFSQPTAQNESVSYNLLGLKFSSQLDILREQLLLCVPTENVPQWATPNGFQTLVALVGMNGQGIGTSAVSDWVKNTETLPLEAEEKDTVDKFITKLYDDFENCVGEFLNNEGSGLYCFQSRINHSCRPNAEIAFPNSNYRLAVKCIRDIKEGDEICISYLDPCILQRSRHSRRAILETNYFFECKCERCDEEEFVQPDQTSSDELEDDDN
;
A
#
# COMPACT_ATOMS: atom_id res chain seq x y z
N MET A 1 5.69 -18.64 6.65
CA MET A 1 4.66 -18.58 5.60
C MET A 1 4.96 -19.71 4.64
N ASP A 2 3.92 -20.38 4.13
CA ASP A 2 4.06 -21.51 3.21
C ASP A 2 3.78 -21.00 1.79
N TYR A 3 4.70 -21.27 0.87
CA TYR A 3 4.63 -20.89 -0.55
C TYR A 3 4.74 -22.11 -1.47
N SER A 4 4.63 -23.34 -0.91
CA SER A 4 4.81 -24.59 -1.66
C SER A 4 3.75 -24.82 -2.75
N HIS A 5 2.63 -24.12 -2.68
CA HIS A 5 1.49 -24.22 -3.58
C HIS A 5 1.49 -23.13 -4.68
N ILE A 6 2.54 -22.30 -4.78
CA ILE A 6 2.73 -21.31 -5.85
C ILE A 6 4.12 -21.41 -6.47
N ARG A 7 4.26 -20.94 -7.71
CA ARG A 7 5.57 -20.69 -8.32
C ARG A 7 5.60 -19.40 -9.12
N VAL A 8 6.76 -18.76 -9.15
CA VAL A 8 7.06 -17.71 -10.13
C VAL A 8 7.56 -18.37 -11.41
N GLY A 9 7.04 -17.96 -12.56
CA GLY A 9 7.44 -18.53 -13.86
C GLY A 9 7.31 -17.53 -15.01
N PRO A 10 7.75 -17.90 -16.22
CA PRO A 10 7.57 -17.07 -17.42
C PRO A 10 6.08 -16.98 -17.80
N ALA A 11 5.63 -15.77 -18.16
CA ALA A 11 4.26 -15.43 -18.54
C ALA A 11 4.19 -14.81 -19.96
N GLY A 12 5.00 -15.34 -20.88
CA GLY A 12 5.06 -14.86 -22.26
C GLY A 12 5.50 -13.39 -22.35
N GLU A 13 4.75 -12.57 -23.08
CA GLU A 13 5.02 -11.12 -23.26
C GLU A 13 4.88 -10.33 -21.95
N LYS A 14 4.21 -10.87 -20.92
CA LYS A 14 4.07 -10.23 -19.59
C LYS A 14 5.34 -10.37 -18.73
N GLY A 15 6.37 -11.06 -19.23
CA GLY A 15 7.60 -11.32 -18.49
C GLY A 15 7.43 -12.47 -17.49
N ARG A 16 7.30 -12.15 -16.20
CA ARG A 16 7.11 -13.13 -15.12
C ARG A 16 5.68 -13.08 -14.60
N GLY A 17 5.18 -14.20 -14.09
CA GLY A 17 3.88 -14.31 -13.45
C GLY A 17 3.92 -15.28 -12.28
N LEU A 18 2.85 -15.27 -11.48
CA LEU A 18 2.63 -16.21 -10.39
C LEU A 18 1.62 -17.28 -10.82
N PHE A 19 1.92 -18.55 -10.56
CA PHE A 19 1.11 -19.69 -11.00
C PHE A 19 0.77 -20.60 -9.83
N ALA A 20 -0.44 -21.14 -9.85
CA ALA A 20 -0.90 -22.11 -8.86
C ALA A 20 -0.25 -23.49 -9.08
N LEU A 21 0.18 -24.13 -7.99
CA LEU A 21 0.65 -25.53 -7.95
C LEU A 21 -0.36 -26.45 -7.26
N ALA A 22 -1.54 -25.94 -6.91
CA ALA A 22 -2.64 -26.66 -6.32
C ALA A 22 -3.96 -26.05 -6.82
N GLN A 23 -5.07 -26.74 -6.55
CA GLN A 23 -6.41 -26.20 -6.78
C GLN A 23 -6.85 -25.36 -5.58
N PHE A 24 -7.52 -24.23 -5.85
CA PHE A 24 -8.17 -23.36 -4.86
C PHE A 24 -9.64 -23.18 -5.22
N GLN A 25 -10.50 -23.17 -4.21
CA GLN A 25 -11.93 -22.84 -4.34
C GLN A 25 -12.17 -21.38 -3.96
N GLU A 26 -13.13 -20.74 -4.63
CA GLU A 26 -13.53 -19.36 -4.30
C GLU A 26 -13.60 -19.11 -2.78
N GLY A 27 -12.89 -18.08 -2.32
CA GLY A 27 -12.77 -17.73 -0.90
C GLY A 27 -11.51 -18.23 -0.21
N ASP A 28 -10.81 -19.23 -0.77
CA ASP A 28 -9.55 -19.73 -0.22
C ASP A 28 -8.47 -18.64 -0.18
N ILE A 29 -7.68 -18.65 0.89
CA ILE A 29 -6.42 -17.90 0.94
C ILE A 29 -5.36 -18.71 0.21
N ILE A 30 -4.82 -18.14 -0.87
CA ILE A 30 -3.69 -18.72 -1.58
C ILE A 30 -2.47 -18.65 -0.66
N PHE A 31 -1.99 -17.43 -0.37
CA PHE A 31 -0.90 -17.22 0.57
C PHE A 31 -1.05 -15.89 1.32
N GLU A 32 -0.31 -15.77 2.42
CA GLU A 32 -0.12 -14.51 3.15
C GLU A 32 1.34 -14.07 3.03
N GLU A 33 1.57 -12.76 3.01
CA GLU A 33 2.90 -12.18 2.87
C GLU A 33 3.08 -10.94 3.76
N GLU A 34 4.23 -10.86 4.45
CA GLU A 34 4.68 -9.61 5.05
C GLU A 34 5.56 -8.86 4.05
N PRO A 35 5.49 -7.51 4.01
CA PRO A 35 6.29 -6.75 3.09
C PRO A 35 7.77 -6.84 3.46
N LEU A 36 8.61 -6.82 2.44
CA LEU A 36 10.04 -6.61 2.59
C LEU A 36 10.30 -5.28 3.31
N VAL A 37 9.59 -4.23 2.89
CA VAL A 37 9.60 -2.89 3.49
C VAL A 37 8.21 -2.27 3.33
N SER A 38 7.74 -1.54 4.33
CA SER A 38 6.51 -0.75 4.25
C SER A 38 6.67 0.56 5.02
N CYS A 39 5.85 1.56 4.71
CA CYS A 39 5.81 2.83 5.44
C CYS A 39 4.42 3.47 5.34
N GLN A 40 4.00 4.15 6.42
CA GLN A 40 2.83 5.03 6.39
C GLN A 40 3.07 6.21 5.45
N PHE A 41 2.00 6.67 4.81
CA PHE A 41 2.00 7.91 4.04
C PHE A 41 2.33 9.12 4.92
N ALA A 42 2.97 10.13 4.32
CA ALA A 42 3.51 11.26 5.06
C ALA A 42 2.40 12.11 5.71
N TRP A 43 1.27 12.26 4.99
CA TRP A 43 0.11 13.02 5.44
C TRP A 43 -0.67 12.38 6.60
N ASN A 44 -0.47 11.08 6.87
CA ASN A 44 -1.18 10.40 7.96
C ASN A 44 -1.00 11.08 9.32
N GLU A 45 0.21 11.58 9.60
CA GLU A 45 0.51 12.27 10.86
C GLU A 45 -0.29 13.57 10.98
N ASP A 46 -0.35 14.36 9.91
CA ASP A 46 -1.08 15.63 9.86
C ASP A 46 -2.60 15.41 9.89
N CYS A 47 -3.08 14.29 9.33
CA CYS A 47 -4.47 13.84 9.41
C CYS A 47 -4.82 13.19 10.77
N GLY A 48 -3.86 13.10 11.70
CA GLY A 48 -4.07 12.60 13.05
C GLY A 48 -4.24 11.09 13.16
N TYR A 49 -3.92 10.32 12.11
CA TYR A 49 -3.91 8.87 12.18
C TYR A 49 -2.87 8.38 13.18
N LYS A 50 -3.27 7.40 13.99
CA LYS A 50 -2.36 6.73 14.94
C LYS A 50 -2.21 5.29 14.52
N ALA A 51 -1.04 4.95 13.99
CA ALA A 51 -0.72 3.57 13.62
C ALA A 51 0.72 3.19 13.99
N CYS A 52 0.95 1.89 14.14
CA CYS A 52 2.25 1.33 14.45
C CYS A 52 3.24 1.65 13.32
N ASP A 53 4.39 2.22 13.66
CA ASP A 53 5.44 2.54 12.69
C ASP A 53 6.02 1.30 11.96
N HIS A 54 5.85 0.10 12.54
CA HIS A 54 6.30 -1.15 11.94
C HIS A 54 5.25 -1.86 11.08
N CYS A 55 4.14 -2.24 11.70
CA CYS A 55 3.14 -3.09 11.07
C CYS A 55 1.91 -2.32 10.59
N MET A 56 1.88 -1.00 10.76
CA MET A 56 0.76 -0.13 10.39
C MET A 56 -0.57 -0.44 11.10
N ARG A 57 -0.58 -1.35 12.08
CA ARG A 57 -1.76 -1.62 12.89
C ARG A 57 -2.25 -0.32 13.55
N PRO A 58 -3.57 -0.02 13.51
CA PRO A 58 -4.14 1.11 14.22
C PRO A 58 -3.80 1.07 15.72
N LEU A 59 -3.49 2.24 16.27
CA LEU A 59 -3.17 2.47 17.68
C LEU A 59 -4.26 3.26 18.41
N GLU A 60 -5.25 3.77 17.68
CA GLU A 60 -6.50 4.29 18.19
C GLU A 60 -7.56 3.18 18.22
N THR A 61 -8.44 3.19 19.21
CA THR A 61 -9.59 2.28 19.25
C THR A 61 -10.55 2.58 18.09
N ALA A 62 -11.45 1.63 17.79
CA ALA A 62 -12.51 1.85 16.81
C ALA A 62 -13.34 3.09 17.14
N GLU A 63 -13.64 3.34 18.42
CA GLU A 63 -14.41 4.52 18.82
C GLU A 63 -13.60 5.82 18.68
N GLU A 64 -12.32 5.84 19.06
CA GLU A 64 -11.44 7.00 18.82
C GLU A 64 -11.32 7.32 17.33
N ASN A 65 -11.18 6.28 16.49
CA ASN A 65 -11.14 6.38 15.05
C ASN A 65 -12.47 6.94 14.50
N ALA A 66 -13.61 6.43 14.96
CA ALA A 66 -14.93 6.89 14.52
C ALA A 66 -15.22 8.34 14.95
N LYS A 67 -14.84 8.72 16.17
CA LYS A 67 -14.94 10.11 16.66
C LYS A 67 -14.11 11.06 15.80
N ARG A 68 -12.90 10.66 15.42
CA ARG A 68 -12.01 11.45 14.57
C ARG A 68 -12.57 11.62 13.15
N LEU A 69 -13.03 10.53 12.53
CA LEU A 69 -13.52 10.56 11.14
C LEU A 69 -14.89 11.24 11.00
N SER A 70 -15.77 11.15 12.00
CA SER A 70 -17.07 11.84 11.99
C SER A 70 -17.03 13.26 12.58
N MET A 71 -15.92 13.66 13.20
CA MET A 71 -15.79 14.88 13.99
C MET A 71 -16.83 15.01 15.14
N VAL A 72 -17.40 13.89 15.62
CA VAL A 72 -18.37 13.86 16.72
C VAL A 72 -17.69 13.33 17.99
N SER A 73 -17.36 14.22 18.93
CA SER A 73 -16.64 13.85 20.17
C SER A 73 -17.39 12.87 21.08
N ASP A 74 -18.72 12.96 21.07
CA ASP A 74 -19.61 12.24 22.00
C ASP A 74 -20.20 10.96 21.37
N LEU A 75 -19.71 10.55 20.19
CA LEU A 75 -20.08 9.31 19.53
C LEU A 75 -19.76 8.11 20.45
N ASN A 76 -20.64 7.11 20.52
CA ASN A 76 -20.32 5.84 21.19
C ASN A 76 -20.66 4.70 20.23
N LEU A 77 -19.73 3.76 20.05
CA LEU A 77 -19.98 2.60 19.19
C LEU A 77 -20.81 1.56 19.95
N PRO A 78 -21.79 0.88 19.30
CA PRO A 78 -22.37 -0.32 19.87
C PRO A 78 -21.31 -1.42 19.97
N HIS A 79 -21.41 -2.28 20.98
CA HIS A 79 -20.45 -3.37 21.22
C HIS A 79 -18.97 -2.94 21.15
N PRO A 80 -18.53 -1.92 21.93
CA PRO A 80 -17.17 -1.39 21.84
C PRO A 80 -16.09 -2.44 22.19
N GLU A 81 -16.46 -3.51 22.90
CA GLU A 81 -15.61 -4.66 23.19
C GLU A 81 -15.20 -5.46 21.95
N GLN A 82 -15.84 -5.26 20.79
CA GLN A 82 -15.44 -5.86 19.51
C GLN A 82 -14.25 -5.15 18.86
N CYS A 83 -13.76 -4.04 19.44
CA CYS A 83 -12.54 -3.38 19.00
C CYS A 83 -11.30 -4.24 19.31
N PRO A 84 -10.49 -4.63 18.32
CA PRO A 84 -9.31 -5.49 18.55
C PRO A 84 -8.10 -4.74 19.12
N VAL A 85 -8.15 -3.40 19.20
CA VAL A 85 -7.02 -2.56 19.60
C VAL A 85 -6.82 -2.61 21.12
N ASP A 86 -5.67 -3.13 21.54
CA ASP A 86 -5.27 -3.23 22.95
C ASP A 86 -4.17 -2.19 23.28
N LYS A 87 -4.60 -1.02 23.76
CA LYS A 87 -3.70 0.10 24.09
C LYS A 87 -2.71 -0.22 25.20
N ALA A 88 -2.95 -1.23 26.04
CA ALA A 88 -2.03 -1.62 27.10
C ALA A 88 -0.72 -2.22 26.56
N LYS A 89 -0.73 -2.72 25.31
CA LYS A 89 0.46 -3.26 24.64
C LYS A 89 1.29 -2.21 23.91
N HIS A 90 0.76 -1.00 23.73
CA HIS A 90 1.42 0.04 22.95
C HIS A 90 2.67 0.54 23.66
N VAL A 91 3.77 0.68 22.91
CA VAL A 91 5.05 1.12 23.45
C VAL A 91 5.70 2.17 22.56
N PRO A 92 6.29 3.23 23.13
CA PRO A 92 7.08 4.19 22.37
C PRO A 92 8.53 3.73 22.19
N CYS A 93 9.17 4.24 21.15
CA CYS A 93 10.62 4.40 21.12
C CYS A 93 11.05 5.30 22.27
N GLN A 94 12.05 4.87 23.04
CA GLN A 94 12.51 5.59 24.22
C GLN A 94 13.27 6.89 23.88
N GLN A 95 13.63 7.09 22.62
CA GLN A 95 14.41 8.24 22.17
C GLN A 95 13.53 9.28 21.46
N CYS A 96 12.83 8.89 20.39
CA CYS A 96 12.04 9.80 19.56
C CYS A 96 10.52 9.73 19.80
N GLN A 97 10.04 8.85 20.69
CA GLN A 97 8.61 8.66 21.01
C GLN A 97 7.72 8.09 19.88
N THR A 98 8.29 7.66 18.75
CA THR A 98 7.54 6.91 17.72
C THR A 98 6.83 5.70 18.33
N MET A 99 5.56 5.49 17.98
CA MET A 99 4.69 4.51 18.63
C MET A 99 4.66 3.15 17.90
N TYR A 100 4.57 2.07 18.68
CA TYR A 100 4.45 0.69 18.22
C TYR A 100 3.32 -0.02 18.95
N CYS A 101 2.66 -0.96 18.27
CA CYS A 101 1.57 -1.74 18.88
C CYS A 101 2.05 -2.79 19.90
N SER A 102 3.35 -3.10 19.92
CA SER A 102 3.95 -4.09 20.81
C SER A 102 5.46 -3.89 20.99
N THR A 103 6.03 -4.50 22.02
CA THR A 103 7.48 -4.58 22.23
C THR A 103 8.19 -5.25 21.07
N ASP A 104 7.56 -6.25 20.46
CA ASP A 104 8.13 -7.02 19.34
C ASP A 104 8.19 -6.19 18.07
N CYS A 105 7.14 -5.43 17.76
CA CYS A 105 7.16 -4.48 16.65
C CYS A 105 8.24 -3.40 16.85
N ARG A 106 8.36 -2.85 18.06
CA ARG A 106 9.43 -1.88 18.37
C ARG A 106 10.82 -2.49 18.20
N ALA A 107 11.06 -3.67 18.75
CA ALA A 107 12.35 -4.35 18.67
C ALA A 107 12.71 -4.73 17.23
N THR A 108 11.72 -5.21 16.46
CA THR A 108 11.89 -5.55 15.04
C THR A 108 12.21 -4.33 14.20
N ALA A 109 11.45 -3.24 14.37
CA ALA A 109 11.74 -1.96 13.70
C ALA A 109 13.13 -1.44 14.07
N TRP A 110 13.50 -1.47 15.36
CA TRP A 110 14.83 -1.06 15.83
C TRP A 110 15.95 -1.86 15.15
N LYS A 111 15.81 -3.19 15.05
CA LYS A 111 16.77 -4.06 14.37
C LYS A 111 16.80 -3.81 12.86
N LYS A 112 15.65 -3.58 12.23
CA LYS A 112 15.55 -3.47 10.76
C LYS A 112 15.96 -2.09 10.22
N TYR A 113 15.45 -0.98 10.75
CA TYR A 113 15.67 0.35 10.13
C TYR A 113 15.58 1.53 11.10
N HIS A 114 14.87 1.39 12.21
CA HIS A 114 14.54 2.53 13.06
C HIS A 114 15.76 3.04 13.81
N LYS A 115 16.77 2.21 14.11
CA LYS A 115 18.00 2.70 14.78
C LYS A 115 18.70 3.78 13.94
N THR A 116 18.75 3.62 12.61
CA THR A 116 19.30 4.59 11.66
C THR A 116 18.38 5.79 11.48
N LEU A 117 17.06 5.57 11.43
CA LEU A 117 16.06 6.62 11.20
C LEU A 117 15.53 7.30 12.47
N CYS A 118 16.05 6.95 13.64
CA CYS A 118 15.58 7.52 14.90
C CYS A 118 16.02 8.99 14.96
N LEU A 119 15.06 9.89 15.14
CA LEU A 119 15.32 11.33 15.36
C LEU A 119 16.11 11.60 16.66
N GLN A 120 16.29 10.56 17.49
CA GLN A 120 16.81 10.68 18.85
C GLN A 120 16.02 11.74 19.65
N LYS A 121 16.60 12.32 20.70
CA LYS A 121 16.00 13.46 21.40
C LYS A 121 16.27 14.79 20.66
N ALA A 122 16.41 14.78 19.34
CA ALA A 122 16.50 16.04 18.59
C ALA A 122 15.26 16.87 18.87
N GLU A 123 15.43 18.18 18.98
CA GLU A 123 14.32 19.10 19.16
C GLU A 123 13.36 18.92 17.97
N LYS A 124 12.05 18.83 18.24
CA LYS A 124 11.00 18.80 17.20
C LYS A 124 10.80 20.20 16.59
N ASP A 125 11.88 20.93 16.38
CA ASP A 125 11.89 22.27 15.79
C ASP A 125 11.79 22.23 14.25
N GLY A 126 11.69 21.02 13.67
CA GLY A 126 11.57 20.79 12.23
C GLY A 126 12.90 20.86 11.48
N THR A 127 14.04 21.02 12.17
CA THR A 127 15.35 21.14 11.52
C THR A 127 16.02 19.79 11.24
N HIS A 128 15.50 18.69 11.80
CA HIS A 128 16.05 17.36 11.58
C HIS A 128 15.94 16.98 10.10
N PRO A 129 16.99 16.42 9.45
CA PRO A 129 16.98 16.12 8.01
C PRO A 129 15.78 15.29 7.54
N LEU A 130 15.37 14.29 8.32
CA LEU A 130 14.17 13.49 8.01
C LEU A 130 12.86 14.29 8.03
N GLU A 131 12.72 15.26 8.93
CA GLU A 131 11.52 16.12 8.97
C GLU A 131 11.52 17.07 7.77
N VAL A 132 12.68 17.65 7.43
CA VAL A 132 12.84 18.47 6.22
C VAL A 132 12.51 17.67 4.96
N LEU A 133 12.97 16.42 4.87
CA LEU A 133 12.69 15.52 3.74
C LEU A 133 11.19 15.23 3.63
N LYS A 134 10.55 14.88 4.76
CA LYS A 134 9.12 14.60 4.81
C LYS A 134 8.28 15.83 4.47
N GLN A 135 8.66 17.00 4.97
CA GLN A 135 7.97 18.25 4.68
C GLN A 135 8.12 18.65 3.20
N THR A 136 9.33 18.53 2.64
CA THR A 136 9.59 18.75 1.21
C THR A 136 8.72 17.84 0.33
N TRP A 137 8.59 16.56 0.71
CA TRP A 137 7.70 15.62 0.02
C TRP A 137 6.25 16.07 0.03
N LYS A 138 5.70 16.47 1.19
CA LYS A 138 4.32 16.96 1.32
C LYS A 138 4.05 18.23 0.50
N GLU A 139 5.04 19.12 0.37
CA GLU A 139 4.93 20.33 -0.45
C GLU A 139 4.92 20.04 -1.95
N MET A 140 5.58 18.95 -2.36
CA MET A 140 5.59 18.48 -3.75
C MET A 140 4.38 17.61 -4.08
N TYR A 141 3.87 16.87 -3.10
CA TYR A 141 2.86 15.83 -3.29
C TYR A 141 1.69 16.04 -2.33
N TYR A 142 0.66 16.74 -2.81
CA TYR A 142 -0.62 16.84 -2.11
C TYR A 142 -1.38 15.51 -2.24
N PRO A 143 -2.21 15.11 -1.25
CA PRO A 143 -2.97 13.86 -1.32
C PRO A 143 -3.87 13.75 -2.57
N PRO A 144 -4.20 12.53 -3.02
CA PRO A 144 -3.92 11.23 -2.40
C PRO A 144 -2.49 10.73 -2.64
N GLU A 145 -1.80 10.30 -1.57
CA GLU A 145 -0.48 9.64 -1.68
C GLU A 145 -0.62 8.23 -2.28
N THR A 146 0.23 7.90 -3.25
CA THR A 146 0.40 6.53 -3.78
C THR A 146 1.70 5.88 -3.30
N SER A 147 2.61 6.69 -2.76
CA SER A 147 3.90 6.30 -2.18
C SER A 147 4.35 7.35 -1.17
N THR A 148 5.50 7.14 -0.52
CA THR A 148 6.07 8.08 0.42
C THR A 148 7.60 8.11 0.36
N ILE A 149 8.21 9.29 0.49
CA ILE A 149 9.67 9.43 0.54
C ILE A 149 10.30 8.63 1.68
N MET A 150 9.55 8.41 2.76
CA MET A 150 10.02 7.67 3.92
C MET A 150 10.23 6.18 3.63
N LEU A 151 9.59 5.64 2.59
CA LEU A 151 9.84 4.28 2.14
C LEU A 151 11.28 4.14 1.60
N PHE A 152 11.77 5.15 0.87
CA PHE A 152 13.14 5.20 0.36
C PHE A 152 14.16 5.30 1.49
N ALA A 153 13.92 6.20 2.46
CA ALA A 153 14.75 6.29 3.67
C ALA A 153 14.79 4.95 4.42
N ARG A 154 13.65 4.25 4.50
CA ARG A 154 13.55 2.93 5.13
C ARG A 154 14.34 1.87 4.36
N ILE A 155 14.32 1.85 3.03
CA ILE A 155 15.13 0.93 2.20
C ILE A 155 16.63 1.11 2.49
N PHE A 156 17.14 2.35 2.46
CA PHE A 156 18.55 2.63 2.75
C PHE A 156 18.93 2.22 4.18
N ALA A 157 18.09 2.57 5.16
CA ALA A 157 18.30 2.21 6.55
C ALA A 157 18.28 0.68 6.76
N MET A 158 17.40 -0.04 6.07
CA MET A 158 17.33 -1.50 6.12
C MET A 158 18.61 -2.16 5.61
N ILE A 159 19.12 -1.71 4.47
CA ILE A 159 20.36 -2.26 3.91
C ILE A 159 21.56 -1.91 4.80
N HIS A 160 21.63 -0.68 5.33
CA HIS A 160 22.70 -0.30 6.25
C HIS A 160 22.70 -1.15 7.54
N GLN A 161 21.52 -1.43 8.11
CA GLN A 161 21.39 -2.21 9.35
C GLN A 161 21.45 -3.73 9.15
N ALA A 162 21.31 -4.24 7.93
CA ALA A 162 21.29 -5.67 7.67
C ALA A 162 22.61 -6.35 8.07
N ASP A 163 22.46 -7.56 8.62
CA ASP A 163 23.57 -8.47 8.92
C ASP A 163 24.27 -8.89 7.61
N ASP A 164 23.49 -9.28 6.59
CA ASP A 164 23.95 -9.52 5.21
C ASP A 164 23.36 -8.48 4.25
N LYS A 165 24.14 -7.42 4.03
CA LYS A 165 23.75 -6.27 3.21
C LYS A 165 23.60 -6.62 1.74
N LYS A 166 24.50 -7.47 1.23
CA LYS A 166 24.50 -7.88 -0.17
C LYS A 166 23.27 -8.71 -0.47
N SER A 167 22.98 -9.72 0.37
CA SER A 167 21.79 -10.54 0.18
C SER A 167 20.50 -9.71 0.21
N LEU A 168 20.38 -8.71 1.10
CA LEU A 168 19.18 -7.87 1.14
C LEU A 168 19.08 -6.95 -0.08
N LEU A 169 20.20 -6.37 -0.53
CA LEU A 169 20.26 -5.57 -1.74
C LEU A 169 19.86 -6.41 -2.98
N ASP A 170 20.38 -7.64 -3.09
CA ASP A 170 20.04 -8.57 -4.17
C ASP A 170 18.52 -8.87 -4.20
N VAL A 171 17.84 -8.88 -3.04
CA VAL A 171 16.37 -9.03 -2.97
C VAL A 171 15.65 -7.79 -3.50
N PHE A 172 16.10 -6.58 -3.16
CA PHE A 172 15.53 -5.35 -3.72
C PHE A 172 15.74 -5.27 -5.23
N GLU A 173 16.93 -5.63 -5.74
CA GLU A 173 17.22 -5.60 -7.18
C GLU A 173 16.34 -6.57 -7.99
N GLN A 174 15.73 -7.59 -7.36
CA GLN A 174 14.77 -8.47 -8.04
C GLN A 174 13.47 -7.77 -8.46
N PHE A 175 13.14 -6.61 -7.86
CA PHE A 175 12.00 -5.78 -8.23
C PHE A 175 12.28 -4.91 -9.46
N SER A 176 13.56 -4.71 -9.82
CA SER A 176 13.93 -4.00 -11.04
C SER A 176 13.51 -4.79 -12.28
N GLN A 177 12.79 -4.13 -13.19
CA GLN A 177 12.44 -4.67 -14.50
C GLN A 177 13.21 -3.90 -15.59
N PRO A 178 13.57 -4.55 -16.72
CA PRO A 178 14.28 -3.86 -17.82
C PRO A 178 13.52 -2.65 -18.38
N THR A 179 12.17 -2.70 -18.35
CA THR A 179 11.28 -1.61 -18.77
C THR A 179 11.28 -0.40 -17.83
N ALA A 180 11.83 -0.53 -16.62
CA ALA A 180 11.96 0.55 -15.65
C ALA A 180 13.08 1.57 -15.98
N GLN A 181 13.79 1.37 -17.09
CA GLN A 181 14.78 2.33 -17.61
C GLN A 181 14.16 3.45 -18.45
N ASN A 182 12.83 3.47 -18.60
CA ASN A 182 12.13 4.49 -19.35
C ASN A 182 11.85 5.70 -18.45
N GLU A 183 12.25 6.90 -18.89
CA GLU A 183 12.00 8.16 -18.16
C GLU A 183 10.51 8.34 -17.79
N SER A 184 9.61 7.71 -18.56
CA SER A 184 8.15 7.70 -18.36
C SER A 184 7.68 7.20 -17.00
N VAL A 185 8.37 6.24 -16.37
CA VAL A 185 7.97 5.73 -15.05
C VAL A 185 8.13 6.82 -13.99
N SER A 186 9.23 7.57 -14.04
CA SER A 186 9.46 8.71 -13.13
C SER A 186 8.43 9.83 -13.35
N TYR A 187 7.97 10.01 -14.61
CA TYR A 187 6.95 10.99 -14.95
C TYR A 187 5.56 10.64 -14.44
N ASN A 188 5.19 9.36 -14.28
CA ASN A 188 3.87 8.99 -13.76
C ASN A 188 3.82 8.87 -12.24
N LEU A 189 4.94 8.57 -11.58
CA LEU A 189 5.02 8.63 -10.12
C LEU A 189 4.95 10.05 -9.57
N LEU A 190 5.53 11.01 -10.29
CA LEU A 190 5.69 12.36 -9.77
C LEU A 190 5.00 13.41 -10.62
N GLY A 191 4.73 13.16 -11.90
CA GLY A 191 4.19 14.13 -12.86
C GLY A 191 5.28 14.69 -13.79
N LEU A 192 4.89 15.21 -14.96
CA LEU A 192 5.79 15.81 -15.96
C LEU A 192 6.62 17.02 -15.46
N LYS A 193 6.22 17.65 -14.34
CA LYS A 193 6.86 18.84 -13.76
C LYS A 193 8.01 18.54 -12.77
N PHE A 194 8.36 17.28 -12.54
CA PHE A 194 9.04 16.87 -11.30
C PHE A 194 10.48 16.33 -11.47
N SER A 195 11.04 16.30 -12.68
CA SER A 195 12.41 15.81 -12.89
C SER A 195 13.47 16.61 -12.11
N SER A 196 13.27 17.92 -11.97
CA SER A 196 14.13 18.80 -11.14
C SER A 196 13.88 18.65 -9.63
N GLN A 197 12.66 18.28 -9.24
CA GLN A 197 12.28 18.10 -7.84
C GLN A 197 12.78 16.76 -7.27
N LEU A 198 12.89 15.74 -8.12
CA LEU A 198 13.50 14.45 -7.79
C LEU A 198 14.91 14.59 -7.23
N ASP A 199 15.71 15.49 -7.81
CA ASP A 199 17.09 15.67 -7.38
C ASP A 199 17.17 16.34 -5.99
N ILE A 200 16.23 17.24 -5.69
CA ILE A 200 16.11 17.85 -4.36
C ILE A 200 15.80 16.77 -3.31
N LEU A 201 14.82 15.90 -3.58
CA LEU A 201 14.47 14.79 -2.70
C LEU A 201 15.63 13.82 -2.52
N ARG A 202 16.37 13.53 -3.61
CA ARG A 202 17.58 12.71 -3.56
C ARG A 202 18.62 13.34 -2.64
N GLU A 203 18.99 14.59 -2.86
CA GLU A 203 20.02 15.26 -2.06
C GLU A 203 19.65 15.29 -0.58
N GLN A 204 18.40 15.62 -0.25
CA GLN A 204 17.92 15.60 1.13
C GLN A 204 17.92 14.19 1.72
N LEU A 205 17.52 13.17 0.95
CA LEU A 205 17.57 11.78 1.38
C LEU A 205 19.01 11.36 1.74
N LEU A 206 20.00 11.72 0.92
CA LEU A 206 21.42 11.37 1.20
C LEU A 206 21.96 12.03 2.47
N LEU A 207 21.35 13.11 2.96
CA LEU A 207 21.68 13.70 4.27
C LEU A 207 21.06 12.92 5.44
N CYS A 208 20.02 12.12 5.18
CA CYS A 208 19.26 11.41 6.21
C CYS A 208 19.78 10.00 6.49
N VAL A 209 20.42 9.36 5.51
CA VAL A 209 20.76 7.92 5.58
C VAL A 209 22.18 7.64 5.09
N PRO A 210 22.87 6.62 5.64
CA PRO A 210 24.14 6.14 5.10
C PRO A 210 23.99 5.56 3.69
N THR A 211 24.98 5.79 2.83
CA THR A 211 24.90 5.49 1.38
C THR A 211 26.00 4.55 0.90
N GLU A 212 26.96 4.21 1.75
CA GLU A 212 28.16 3.43 1.41
C GLU A 212 27.84 2.02 0.89
N ASN A 213 26.68 1.47 1.26
CA ASN A 213 26.25 0.12 0.85
C ASN A 213 25.29 0.14 -0.35
N VAL A 214 24.87 1.32 -0.79
CA VAL A 214 23.94 1.52 -1.93
C VAL A 214 24.39 2.68 -2.84
N PRO A 215 25.69 2.76 -3.21
CA PRO A 215 26.20 3.88 -4.01
C PRO A 215 25.53 4.00 -5.37
N GLN A 216 24.99 2.89 -5.92
CA GLN A 216 24.26 2.90 -7.18
C GLN A 216 23.04 3.84 -7.10
N TRP A 217 22.25 3.78 -6.02
CA TRP A 217 21.03 4.59 -5.85
C TRP A 217 21.28 6.01 -5.33
N ALA A 218 22.51 6.33 -4.92
CA ALA A 218 22.88 7.69 -4.53
C ALA A 218 23.08 8.64 -5.74
N THR A 219 23.33 8.08 -6.92
CA THR A 219 23.45 8.83 -8.17
C THR A 219 22.08 9.31 -8.67
N PRO A 220 21.98 10.40 -9.45
CA PRO A 220 20.71 10.84 -10.03
C PRO A 220 19.99 9.75 -10.81
N ASN A 221 20.70 9.06 -11.71
CA ASN A 221 20.14 7.97 -12.51
C ASN A 221 19.74 6.77 -11.64
N GLY A 222 20.56 6.41 -10.66
CA GLY A 222 20.22 5.30 -9.76
C GLY A 222 19.02 5.62 -8.88
N PHE A 223 18.86 6.86 -8.41
CA PHE A 223 17.69 7.27 -7.67
C PHE A 223 16.42 7.17 -8.52
N GLN A 224 16.47 7.56 -9.79
CA GLN A 224 15.35 7.35 -10.74
C GLN A 224 15.02 5.86 -10.88
N THR A 225 16.01 4.97 -10.98
CA THR A 225 15.73 3.53 -11.02
C THR A 225 15.09 3.00 -9.75
N LEU A 226 15.44 3.57 -8.58
CA LEU A 226 14.81 3.23 -7.31
C LEU A 226 13.37 3.74 -7.23
N VAL A 227 13.10 4.96 -7.72
CA VAL A 227 11.75 5.51 -7.83
C VAL A 227 10.88 4.62 -8.72
N ALA A 228 11.38 4.25 -9.90
CA ALA A 228 10.69 3.35 -10.81
C ALA A 228 10.45 1.96 -10.17
N LEU A 229 11.44 1.41 -9.46
CA LEU A 229 11.31 0.16 -8.72
C LEU A 229 10.17 0.25 -7.69
N VAL A 230 10.18 1.29 -6.85
CA VAL A 230 9.16 1.47 -5.82
C VAL A 230 7.77 1.66 -6.43
N GLY A 231 7.64 2.52 -7.44
CA GLY A 231 6.31 2.84 -7.97
C GLY A 231 5.70 1.80 -8.87
N MET A 232 6.49 0.96 -9.54
CA MET A 232 5.95 -0.15 -10.35
C MET A 232 5.58 -1.39 -9.52
N ASN A 233 6.06 -1.48 -8.27
CA ASN A 233 5.89 -2.66 -7.44
C ASN A 233 5.24 -2.36 -6.08
N GLY A 234 4.93 -1.10 -5.79
CA GLY A 234 4.31 -0.67 -4.54
C GLY A 234 2.89 -1.19 -4.43
N GLN A 235 2.55 -1.74 -3.27
CA GLN A 235 1.20 -2.13 -2.90
C GLN A 235 0.70 -1.19 -1.81
N GLY A 236 -0.46 -0.56 -2.04
CA GLY A 236 -1.17 0.23 -1.05
C GLY A 236 -1.63 -0.63 0.14
N ILE A 237 -1.58 -0.07 1.33
CA ILE A 237 -1.90 -0.72 2.61
C ILE A 237 -2.88 0.18 3.36
N GLY A 238 -4.17 -0.17 3.30
CA GLY A 238 -5.21 0.47 4.10
C GLY A 238 -5.50 -0.33 5.36
N THR A 239 -5.50 0.32 6.52
CA THR A 239 -5.89 -0.29 7.80
C THR A 239 -6.90 0.60 8.54
N SER A 240 -7.87 -0.01 9.23
CA SER A 240 -8.95 0.74 9.89
C SER A 240 -9.46 0.01 11.12
N ALA A 241 -9.41 0.67 12.28
CA ALA A 241 -9.91 0.11 13.52
C ALA A 241 -11.44 -0.03 13.50
N VAL A 242 -12.14 0.91 12.84
CA VAL A 242 -13.60 0.82 12.64
C VAL A 242 -13.94 -0.36 11.74
N SER A 243 -13.20 -0.58 10.65
CA SER A 243 -13.49 -1.70 9.73
C SER A 243 -13.31 -3.06 10.42
N ASP A 244 -12.34 -3.20 11.32
CA ASP A 244 -12.22 -4.42 12.15
C ASP A 244 -13.38 -4.57 13.11
N TRP A 245 -13.79 -3.48 13.77
CA TRP A 245 -14.93 -3.50 14.68
C TRP A 245 -16.23 -3.87 13.96
N VAL A 246 -16.46 -3.36 12.74
CA VAL A 246 -17.60 -3.75 11.88
C VAL A 246 -17.59 -5.25 11.63
N LYS A 247 -16.47 -5.78 11.10
CA LYS A 247 -16.32 -7.24 10.83
C LYS A 247 -16.58 -8.09 12.06
N ASN A 248 -16.03 -7.71 13.21
CA ASN A 248 -16.22 -8.45 14.46
C ASN A 248 -17.69 -8.40 14.91
N THR A 249 -18.34 -7.24 14.75
CA THR A 249 -19.76 -7.04 15.10
C THR A 249 -20.70 -7.85 14.20
N GLU A 250 -20.40 -7.98 12.91
CA GLU A 250 -21.17 -8.81 11.96
C GLU A 250 -21.22 -10.29 12.33
N THR A 251 -20.22 -10.78 13.07
CA THR A 251 -20.15 -12.18 13.53
C THR A 251 -20.92 -12.45 14.83
N LEU A 252 -21.45 -11.42 15.48
CA LEU A 252 -22.17 -11.58 16.73
C LEU A 252 -23.53 -12.26 16.53
N PRO A 253 -23.91 -13.19 17.43
CA PRO A 253 -25.23 -13.82 17.41
C PRO A 253 -26.29 -12.90 18.02
N LEU A 254 -26.59 -11.77 17.36
CA LEU A 254 -27.58 -10.79 17.80
C LEU A 254 -29.01 -11.17 17.36
N GLU A 255 -30.00 -10.74 18.14
CA GLU A 255 -31.41 -10.83 17.75
C GLU A 255 -31.71 -9.90 16.55
N ALA A 256 -32.71 -10.23 15.75
CA ALA A 256 -32.96 -9.54 14.46
C ALA A 256 -33.17 -8.02 14.61
N GLU A 257 -33.84 -7.56 15.68
CA GLU A 257 -34.09 -6.14 15.94
C GLU A 257 -32.81 -5.39 16.36
N GLU A 258 -31.97 -6.03 17.18
CA GLU A 258 -30.68 -5.47 17.60
C GLU A 258 -29.73 -5.39 16.40
N LYS A 259 -29.68 -6.46 15.58
CA LYS A 259 -28.89 -6.49 14.36
C LYS A 259 -29.28 -5.37 13.39
N ASP A 260 -30.57 -5.18 13.12
CA ASP A 260 -31.05 -4.08 12.26
C ASP A 260 -30.69 -2.69 12.82
N THR A 261 -30.70 -2.53 14.15
CA THR A 261 -30.27 -1.29 14.80
C THR A 261 -28.78 -1.02 14.60
N VAL A 262 -27.95 -2.05 14.77
CA VAL A 262 -26.50 -1.97 14.57
C VAL A 262 -26.15 -1.72 13.10
N ASP A 263 -26.78 -2.42 12.16
CA ASP A 263 -26.55 -2.26 10.73
C ASP A 263 -26.88 -0.82 10.29
N LYS A 264 -28.03 -0.27 10.74
CA LYS A 264 -28.40 1.14 10.48
C LYS A 264 -27.40 2.13 11.08
N PHE A 265 -26.88 1.85 12.27
CA PHE A 265 -25.85 2.67 12.88
C PHE A 265 -24.57 2.67 12.04
N ILE A 266 -24.12 1.49 11.58
CA ILE A 266 -22.92 1.34 10.75
C ILE A 266 -23.11 2.09 9.42
N THR A 267 -24.25 1.94 8.74
CA THR A 267 -24.54 2.68 7.50
C THR A 267 -24.45 4.19 7.72
N LYS A 268 -25.15 4.71 8.74
CA LYS A 268 -25.10 6.14 9.08
C LYS A 268 -23.68 6.59 9.40
N LEU A 269 -22.90 5.77 10.08
CA LEU A 269 -21.52 6.10 10.46
C LEU A 269 -20.63 6.28 9.22
N TYR A 270 -20.73 5.40 8.23
CA TYR A 270 -20.00 5.55 6.96
C TYR A 270 -20.51 6.74 6.15
N ASP A 271 -21.81 7.03 6.15
CA ASP A 271 -22.35 8.24 5.53
C ASP A 271 -21.76 9.50 6.21
N ASP A 272 -21.68 9.52 7.54
CA ASP A 272 -21.08 10.61 8.30
C ASP A 272 -19.59 10.76 7.96
N PHE A 273 -18.85 9.65 7.79
CA PHE A 273 -17.44 9.70 7.39
C PHE A 273 -17.27 10.28 5.99
N GLU A 274 -18.02 9.81 5.00
CA GLU A 274 -17.97 10.32 3.63
C GLU A 274 -18.20 11.84 3.60
N ASN A 275 -19.17 12.32 4.37
CA ASN A 275 -19.48 13.76 4.46
C ASN A 275 -18.38 14.58 5.17
N CYS A 276 -17.61 13.99 6.08
CA CYS A 276 -16.62 14.70 6.89
C CYS A 276 -15.19 14.63 6.34
N VAL A 277 -14.79 13.46 5.84
CA VAL A 277 -13.42 13.16 5.41
C VAL A 277 -13.32 12.60 4.00
N GLY A 278 -14.44 12.33 3.32
CA GLY A 278 -14.48 11.71 1.99
C GLY A 278 -13.68 10.40 1.96
N GLU A 279 -12.82 10.27 0.96
CA GLU A 279 -12.01 9.06 0.73
C GLU A 279 -10.95 8.78 1.82
N PHE A 280 -10.69 9.71 2.75
CA PHE A 280 -9.70 9.56 3.81
C PHE A 280 -10.25 8.78 5.01
N LEU A 281 -10.55 7.49 4.82
CA LEU A 281 -11.13 6.62 5.86
C LEU A 281 -10.09 5.77 6.61
N ASN A 282 -9.02 5.37 5.93
CA ASN A 282 -8.06 4.40 6.44
C ASN A 282 -6.73 5.05 6.79
N ASN A 283 -5.99 4.41 7.71
CA ASN A 283 -4.56 4.65 7.79
C ASN A 283 -3.90 4.02 6.56
N GLU A 284 -3.38 4.87 5.69
CA GLU A 284 -2.83 4.46 4.40
C GLU A 284 -1.31 4.37 4.41
N GLY A 285 -0.76 3.59 3.49
CA GLY A 285 0.67 3.57 3.23
C GLY A 285 1.00 2.60 2.12
N SER A 286 2.28 2.30 1.93
CA SER A 286 2.70 1.40 0.89
C SER A 286 3.83 0.48 1.33
N GLY A 287 3.96 -0.65 0.64
CA GLY A 287 5.06 -1.58 0.84
C GLY A 287 5.41 -2.39 -0.40
N LEU A 288 6.56 -3.05 -0.34
CA LEU A 288 7.06 -3.94 -1.37
C LEU A 288 6.94 -5.39 -0.90
N TYR A 289 6.30 -6.22 -1.72
CA TYR A 289 6.01 -7.63 -1.42
C TYR A 289 6.62 -8.51 -2.50
N CYS A 290 7.44 -9.48 -2.12
CA CYS A 290 8.27 -10.26 -3.04
C CYS A 290 7.46 -11.16 -3.98
N PHE A 291 6.37 -11.76 -3.50
CA PHE A 291 5.50 -12.62 -4.31
C PHE A 291 4.31 -11.84 -4.89
N GLN A 292 3.67 -10.97 -4.11
CA GLN A 292 2.55 -10.18 -4.62
C GLN A 292 2.94 -9.30 -5.82
N SER A 293 4.14 -8.72 -5.84
CA SER A 293 4.66 -7.96 -7.00
C SER A 293 4.87 -8.79 -8.28
N ARG A 294 4.68 -10.12 -8.22
CA ARG A 294 4.76 -11.04 -9.38
C ARG A 294 3.41 -11.40 -9.96
N ILE A 295 2.33 -10.98 -9.33
CA ILE A 295 0.97 -11.30 -9.76
C ILE A 295 0.59 -10.32 -10.85
N ASN A 296 0.30 -10.82 -12.06
CA ASN A 296 -0.05 -9.98 -13.19
C ASN A 296 -1.48 -9.45 -13.13
N HIS A 297 -1.74 -8.41 -13.93
CA HIS A 297 -3.07 -7.87 -14.11
C HIS A 297 -3.97 -8.77 -14.99
N SER A 298 -5.26 -8.81 -14.65
CA SER A 298 -6.35 -9.20 -15.55
C SER A 298 -7.59 -8.34 -15.31
N CYS A 299 -8.29 -7.92 -16.38
CA CYS A 299 -9.60 -7.27 -16.26
C CYS A 299 -10.73 -8.25 -15.82
N ARG A 300 -10.40 -9.54 -15.76
CA ARG A 300 -11.19 -10.62 -15.14
C ARG A 300 -10.25 -11.37 -14.19
N PRO A 301 -9.98 -10.81 -12.98
CA PRO A 301 -9.03 -11.40 -12.04
C PRO A 301 -9.55 -12.72 -11.46
N ASN A 302 -8.66 -13.57 -10.95
CA ASN A 302 -9.03 -14.76 -10.17
C ASN A 302 -8.64 -14.66 -8.69
N ALA A 303 -7.90 -13.61 -8.32
CA ALA A 303 -7.56 -13.30 -6.95
C ALA A 303 -7.74 -11.80 -6.65
N GLU A 304 -7.80 -11.49 -5.37
CA GLU A 304 -7.81 -10.14 -4.79
C GLU A 304 -6.78 -10.03 -3.65
N ILE A 305 -6.35 -8.80 -3.35
CA ILE A 305 -5.51 -8.50 -2.20
C ILE A 305 -6.39 -8.09 -1.04
N ALA A 306 -6.20 -8.72 0.11
CA ALA A 306 -6.91 -8.40 1.35
C ALA A 306 -5.94 -8.16 2.50
N PHE A 307 -6.34 -7.32 3.46
CA PHE A 307 -5.62 -7.10 4.72
C PHE A 307 -6.48 -7.58 5.90
N PRO A 308 -6.56 -8.91 6.14
CA PRO A 308 -7.53 -9.49 7.08
C PRO A 308 -7.27 -9.11 8.54
N ASN A 309 -6.07 -8.66 8.88
CA ASN A 309 -5.62 -8.40 10.24
C ASN A 309 -5.38 -6.91 10.54
N SER A 310 -5.89 -6.01 9.68
CA SER A 310 -5.68 -4.55 9.68
C SER A 310 -4.27 -4.16 10.08
N ASN A 311 -3.33 -4.70 9.33
CA ASN A 311 -1.91 -4.42 9.41
C ASN A 311 -1.32 -4.56 8.00
N TYR A 312 -0.04 -4.25 7.87
CA TYR A 312 0.79 -4.46 6.69
C TYR A 312 0.87 -5.91 6.16
N ARG A 313 0.24 -6.92 6.76
CA ARG A 313 0.29 -8.29 6.25
C ARG A 313 -0.87 -8.50 5.29
N LEU A 314 -0.55 -8.75 4.03
CA LEU A 314 -1.56 -9.05 3.02
C LEU A 314 -1.87 -10.54 2.96
N ALA A 315 -3.04 -10.84 2.42
CA ALA A 315 -3.47 -12.15 1.99
C ALA A 315 -3.91 -12.05 0.52
N VAL A 316 -3.46 -13.00 -0.30
CA VAL A 316 -3.95 -13.17 -1.67
C VAL A 316 -5.10 -14.18 -1.60
N LYS A 317 -6.32 -13.69 -1.78
CA LYS A 317 -7.54 -14.49 -1.67
C LYS A 317 -8.09 -14.76 -3.06
N CYS A 318 -8.49 -15.99 -3.35
CA CYS A 318 -9.13 -16.28 -4.62
C CYS A 318 -10.61 -15.86 -4.60
N ILE A 319 -11.07 -15.32 -5.73
CA ILE A 319 -12.45 -14.82 -5.92
C ILE A 319 -13.21 -15.64 -6.96
N ARG A 320 -12.59 -16.72 -7.44
CA ARG A 320 -13.15 -17.79 -8.27
C ARG A 320 -12.22 -18.99 -8.19
N ASP A 321 -12.71 -20.16 -8.56
CA ASP A 321 -11.90 -21.38 -8.59
C ASP A 321 -10.64 -21.21 -9.46
N ILE A 322 -9.50 -21.67 -8.94
CA ILE A 322 -8.20 -21.67 -9.63
C ILE A 322 -7.71 -23.12 -9.72
N LYS A 323 -7.37 -23.57 -10.94
CA LYS A 323 -6.82 -24.91 -11.16
C LYS A 323 -5.31 -24.90 -11.03
N GLU A 324 -4.75 -26.07 -10.75
CA GLU A 324 -3.30 -26.27 -10.84
C GLU A 324 -2.79 -25.87 -12.24
N GLY A 325 -1.76 -25.04 -12.28
CA GLY A 325 -1.17 -24.52 -13.52
C GLY A 325 -1.72 -23.17 -13.98
N ASP A 326 -2.86 -22.72 -13.45
CA ASP A 326 -3.43 -21.42 -13.81
C ASP A 326 -2.53 -20.26 -13.35
N GLU A 327 -2.48 -19.18 -14.15
CA GLU A 327 -1.87 -17.91 -13.74
C GLU A 327 -2.79 -17.24 -12.71
N ILE A 328 -2.21 -16.83 -11.58
CA ILE A 328 -2.89 -16.02 -10.57
C ILE A 328 -2.78 -14.56 -11.01
N CYS A 329 -3.93 -13.90 -11.14
CA CYS A 329 -4.06 -12.53 -11.60
C CYS A 329 -4.99 -11.71 -10.70
N ILE A 330 -4.59 -10.48 -10.40
CA ILE A 330 -5.38 -9.47 -9.67
C ILE A 330 -5.79 -8.34 -10.61
N SER A 331 -6.70 -7.46 -10.17
CA SER A 331 -6.92 -6.18 -10.85
C SER A 331 -5.91 -5.14 -10.34
N TYR A 332 -5.39 -4.31 -11.24
CA TYR A 332 -4.58 -3.12 -10.91
C TYR A 332 -5.43 -1.84 -11.00
N LEU A 333 -6.70 -2.01 -11.38
CA LEU A 333 -7.67 -0.97 -11.58
C LEU A 333 -8.64 -0.98 -10.42
N ASP A 334 -9.05 0.21 -10.00
CA ASP A 334 -10.18 0.42 -9.11
C ASP A 334 -11.44 -0.30 -9.62
N PRO A 335 -12.31 -0.85 -8.75
CA PRO A 335 -13.53 -1.54 -9.16
C PRO A 335 -14.42 -0.72 -10.11
N CYS A 336 -14.53 0.60 -9.92
CA CYS A 336 -15.31 1.47 -10.80
C CYS A 336 -14.70 1.52 -12.20
N ILE A 337 -13.37 1.67 -12.28
CA ILE A 337 -12.62 1.66 -13.55
C ILE A 337 -12.69 0.29 -14.22
N LEU A 338 -12.63 -0.80 -13.44
CA LEU A 338 -12.75 -2.16 -13.95
C LEU A 338 -14.09 -2.42 -14.67
N GLN A 339 -15.15 -1.66 -14.33
CA GLN A 339 -16.44 -1.73 -15.03
C GLN A 339 -16.52 -0.86 -16.30
N ARG A 340 -15.56 0.04 -16.54
CA ARG A 340 -15.52 0.90 -17.74
C ARG A 340 -15.16 0.11 -19.01
N SER A 341 -15.17 0.80 -20.15
CA SER A 341 -14.90 0.23 -21.48
C SER A 341 -13.47 -0.35 -21.60
N ARG A 342 -13.26 -1.24 -22.58
CA ARG A 342 -11.92 -1.78 -22.93
C ARG A 342 -10.90 -0.67 -23.14
N HIS A 343 -11.31 0.38 -23.86
CA HIS A 343 -10.48 1.53 -24.18
C HIS A 343 -10.04 2.26 -22.91
N SER A 344 -10.98 2.67 -22.04
CA SER A 344 -10.67 3.40 -20.81
C SER A 344 -9.75 2.58 -19.89
N ARG A 345 -10.03 1.27 -19.72
CA ARG A 345 -9.18 0.38 -18.91
C ARG A 345 -7.76 0.29 -19.48
N ARG A 346 -7.61 0.13 -20.80
CA ARG A 346 -6.29 0.06 -21.46
C ARG A 346 -5.54 1.38 -21.40
N ALA A 347 -6.20 2.51 -21.58
CA ALA A 347 -5.58 3.83 -21.47
C ALA A 347 -4.94 4.04 -20.09
N ILE A 348 -5.64 3.67 -19.02
CA ILE A 348 -5.11 3.75 -17.64
C ILE A 348 -3.96 2.77 -17.42
N LEU A 349 -4.08 1.53 -17.91
CA LEU A 349 -3.02 0.53 -17.77
C LEU A 349 -1.75 0.90 -18.55
N GLU A 350 -1.91 1.44 -19.76
CA GLU A 350 -0.80 1.91 -20.59
C GLU A 350 -0.12 3.11 -19.94
N THR A 351 -0.90 4.05 -19.41
CA THR A 351 -0.36 5.22 -18.71
C THR A 351 0.37 4.80 -17.44
N ASN A 352 -0.28 4.09 -16.53
CA ASN A 352 0.28 3.88 -15.18
C ASN A 352 1.25 2.69 -15.10
N TYR A 353 1.07 1.68 -15.95
CA TYR A 353 1.80 0.41 -15.87
C TYR A 353 2.55 0.05 -17.15
N PHE A 354 2.45 0.87 -18.21
CA PHE A 354 3.23 0.74 -19.46
C PHE A 354 3.03 -0.58 -20.19
N PHE A 355 1.80 -1.12 -20.16
CA PHE A 355 1.43 -2.30 -20.95
C PHE A 355 0.00 -2.22 -21.47
N GLU A 356 -0.23 -2.90 -22.59
CA GLU A 356 -1.56 -3.09 -23.16
C GLU A 356 -2.16 -4.42 -22.65
N CYS A 357 -3.35 -4.38 -22.04
CA CYS A 357 -3.98 -5.59 -21.50
C CYS A 357 -4.61 -6.47 -22.59
N LYS A 358 -4.10 -7.70 -22.70
CA LYS A 358 -4.59 -8.79 -23.56
C LYS A 358 -5.16 -9.95 -22.74
N CYS A 359 -5.94 -9.64 -21.71
CA CYS A 359 -6.60 -10.69 -20.90
C CYS A 359 -7.86 -11.20 -21.62
N GLU A 360 -8.38 -12.35 -21.19
CA GLU A 360 -9.57 -12.99 -21.74
C GLU A 360 -10.74 -12.01 -21.98
N ARG A 361 -11.02 -11.12 -21.01
CA ARG A 361 -12.07 -10.10 -21.15
C ARG A 361 -11.77 -9.07 -22.23
N CYS A 362 -10.53 -8.58 -22.32
CA CYS A 362 -10.14 -7.60 -23.34
C CYS A 362 -10.16 -8.21 -24.74
N ASP A 363 -9.76 -9.48 -24.84
CA ASP A 363 -9.76 -10.22 -26.10
C ASP A 363 -11.20 -10.48 -26.57
N GLU A 364 -12.11 -10.90 -25.67
CA GLU A 364 -13.54 -11.07 -25.98
C GLU A 364 -14.20 -9.76 -26.42
N GLU A 365 -13.96 -8.66 -25.71
CA GLU A 365 -14.56 -7.35 -26.00
C GLU A 365 -14.09 -6.78 -27.35
N GLU A 366 -12.86 -7.07 -27.78
CA GLU A 366 -12.29 -6.63 -29.08
C GLU A 366 -13.11 -7.14 -30.28
N PHE A 367 -13.64 -8.36 -30.20
CA PHE A 367 -14.46 -8.94 -31.27
C PHE A 367 -15.87 -8.33 -31.35
N VAL A 368 -16.35 -7.72 -30.26
CA VAL A 368 -17.73 -7.22 -30.14
C VAL A 368 -17.82 -5.71 -30.33
N GLN A 369 -16.82 -4.96 -29.85
CA GLN A 369 -16.76 -3.50 -29.94
C GLN A 369 -15.34 -3.08 -30.36
N PRO A 370 -15.06 -2.92 -31.67
CA PRO A 370 -13.79 -2.33 -32.09
C PRO A 370 -13.71 -0.90 -31.53
N ASP A 371 -12.53 -0.49 -31.04
CA ASP A 371 -12.31 0.77 -30.33
C ASP A 371 -12.84 1.97 -31.15
N GLN A 372 -14.08 2.37 -30.89
CA GLN A 372 -14.67 3.60 -31.41
C GLN A 372 -14.63 4.62 -30.29
N THR A 373 -13.72 5.58 -30.44
CA THR A 373 -13.62 6.75 -29.56
C THR A 373 -14.91 7.55 -29.65
N SER A 374 -15.75 7.50 -28.62
CA SER A 374 -16.64 8.62 -28.32
C SER A 374 -15.74 9.75 -27.82
N SER A 375 -15.79 10.91 -28.46
CA SER A 375 -15.04 12.11 -28.04
C SER A 375 -15.41 12.60 -26.65
N ASP A 376 -16.45 12.03 -26.03
CA ASP A 376 -17.14 12.59 -24.88
C ASP A 376 -16.75 11.90 -23.55
N GLU A 377 -15.84 10.91 -23.55
CA GLU A 377 -15.43 10.19 -22.32
C GLU A 377 -14.10 10.69 -21.71
N LEU A 378 -13.45 11.70 -22.30
CA LEU A 378 -12.14 12.20 -21.84
C LEU A 378 -12.22 13.49 -21.00
N GLU A 379 -13.43 14.01 -20.71
CA GLU A 379 -13.59 15.31 -20.04
C GLU A 379 -13.88 15.24 -18.52
N ASP A 380 -13.98 14.05 -17.91
CA ASP A 380 -14.47 13.92 -16.52
C ASP A 380 -13.38 13.69 -15.44
N ASP A 381 -12.08 13.62 -15.76
CA ASP A 381 -11.02 13.28 -14.78
C ASP A 381 -10.08 14.44 -14.38
N ASP A 382 -10.37 15.68 -14.78
CA ASP A 382 -9.61 16.88 -14.37
C ASP A 382 -10.41 17.77 -13.38
N ASN A 383 -10.74 17.26 -12.20
CA ASN A 383 -11.23 18.09 -11.09
C ASN A 383 -10.70 17.67 -9.71
#